data_AF-A0A6B3GCI6-F1
#
_entry.id   AF-A0A6B3GCI6-F1
#
_cell.length_a   1.000
_cell.length_b   1.000
_cell.length_c   1.000
_cell.angle_alpha   90.00
_cell.angle_beta   90.00
_cell.angle_gamma   90.00
#
_symmetry.space_group_name_H-M   'P 1'
#
loop_
_entity.id
_entity.type
_entity.pdbx_description
1 polymer ?
#
loop_
_entity_poly.entity_id
_entity_poly.type
_entity_poly.pdbx_seq_one_letter_code
_entity_poly.pdbx_strand_id
1 'polypeptide(L)' 'GYVPQRTTAAGGVPATIREVVASGRLSRTGLRWPGKADRAAVERAIELVGLADRAKDSVSALSGGQHQRVLIARA' A
#
# COMPACT_ATOMS: atom_id res chain seq x y z
N GLY A 1 -15.19 24.12 -24.40
CA GLY A 1 -14.20 23.76 -23.37
C GLY A 1 -14.77 22.65 -22.53
N TYR A 2 -14.13 21.50 -22.52
CA TYR A 2 -14.57 20.36 -21.69
C TYR A 2 -13.96 20.51 -20.30
N VAL A 3 -14.81 20.55 -19.27
CA VAL A 3 -14.40 20.56 -17.87
C VAL A 3 -14.92 19.29 -17.24
N PRO A 4 -14.07 18.29 -16.94
CA PRO A 4 -14.52 17.08 -16.27
C PRO A 4 -14.96 17.43 -14.85
N GLN A 5 -16.27 17.38 -14.57
CA GLN A 5 -16.86 17.70 -13.26
C GLN A 5 -16.79 16.56 -12.23
N ARG A 6 -15.94 15.56 -12.45
CA ARG A 6 -15.48 14.59 -11.46
C ARG A 6 -14.37 13.78 -12.12
N THR A 7 -13.13 14.09 -11.81
CA THR A 7 -12.10 13.07 -11.92
C THR A 7 -12.38 12.08 -10.79
N THR A 8 -13.27 11.11 -11.01
CA THR A 8 -13.21 9.86 -10.25
C THR A 8 -11.95 9.12 -10.68
N ALA A 9 -10.78 9.69 -10.40
CA ALA A 9 -9.57 8.91 -10.16
C ALA A 9 -9.70 8.26 -8.77
N ALA A 10 -10.86 7.71 -8.46
CA ALA A 10 -11.08 6.88 -7.27
C ALA A 10 -10.76 5.41 -7.55
N GLY A 11 -10.17 5.12 -8.72
CA GLY A 11 -9.56 3.83 -9.03
C GLY A 11 -8.06 4.01 -9.11
N GLY A 12 -7.39 4.18 -7.97
CA GLY A 12 -5.98 3.82 -7.90
C GLY A 12 -5.83 2.37 -8.39
N VAL A 13 -4.66 2.02 -8.93
CA VAL A 13 -4.35 0.64 -9.34
C VAL A 13 -4.85 -0.31 -8.25
N PRO A 14 -5.68 -1.32 -8.58
CA PRO A 14 -6.17 -2.27 -7.58
C PRO A 14 -4.96 -2.94 -6.96
N ALA A 15 -4.63 -2.51 -5.74
CA ALA A 15 -3.47 -2.92 -5.00
C ALA A 15 -3.93 -3.25 -3.59
N THR A 16 -3.42 -4.37 -3.10
CA THR A 16 -3.58 -4.80 -1.73
C THR A 16 -2.75 -3.91 -0.79
N ILE A 17 -3.12 -3.89 0.49
CA ILE A 17 -2.31 -3.23 1.53
C ILE A 17 -0.86 -3.71 1.45
N ARG A 18 -0.65 -5.03 1.30
CA ARG A 18 0.67 -5.64 1.17
C ARG A 18 1.46 -5.08 -0.02
N GLU A 19 0.84 -4.92 -1.18
CA GLU A 19 1.52 -4.41 -2.38
C GLU A 19 1.90 -2.94 -2.23
N VAL A 20 1.03 -2.12 -1.64
CA VAL A 20 1.34 -0.71 -1.40
C VAL A 20 2.48 -0.56 -0.40
N VAL A 21 2.48 -1.31 0.70
CA VAL A 21 3.59 -1.29 1.67
C VAL A 21 4.88 -1.86 1.05
N ALA A 22 4.78 -2.94 0.28
CA ALA A 22 5.93 -3.52 -0.43
C ALA A 22 6.55 -2.54 -1.44
N SER A 23 5.76 -1.66 -2.06
CA SER A 23 6.29 -0.63 -2.96
C SER A 23 7.28 0.32 -2.27
N GLY A 24 7.16 0.53 -0.96
CA GLY A 24 8.11 1.30 -0.14
C GLY A 24 9.49 0.64 -0.02
N ARG A 25 9.56 -0.68 -0.24
CA ARG A 25 10.81 -1.43 -0.22
C ARG A 25 11.64 -1.26 -1.50
N LEU A 26 11.01 -0.89 -2.63
CA LEU A 26 11.67 -0.81 -3.93
C LEU A 26 12.93 0.07 -3.91
N SER A 27 12.91 1.17 -3.15
CA SER A 27 14.08 2.05 -2.97
C SER A 27 15.28 1.37 -2.32
N ARG A 28 15.06 0.31 -1.53
CA ARG A 28 16.10 -0.49 -0.86
C ARG A 28 16.49 -1.74 -1.64
N THR A 29 15.56 -2.38 -2.34
CA THR A 29 15.83 -3.59 -3.15
C THR A 29 16.42 -3.27 -4.52
N GLY A 30 16.19 -2.07 -5.05
CA GLY A 30 16.57 -1.70 -6.41
C GLY A 30 15.87 -2.58 -7.44
N LEU A 31 16.57 -2.94 -8.52
CA LEU A 31 16.04 -3.79 -9.59
C LEU A 31 16.04 -5.30 -9.25
N ARG A 32 16.38 -5.66 -8.00
CA ARG A 32 16.41 -7.06 -7.56
C ARG A 32 15.04 -7.52 -7.09
N TRP A 33 14.77 -8.80 -7.28
CA TRP A 33 13.55 -9.43 -6.77
C TRP A 33 13.49 -9.36 -5.23
N PRO A 34 12.31 -9.05 -4.64
CA PRO A 34 12.12 -9.01 -3.20
C PRO A 34 12.47 -10.33 -2.51
N GLY A 35 13.38 -10.25 -1.53
CA GLY A 35 13.83 -11.41 -0.77
C GLY A 35 12.93 -11.75 0.42
N LYS A 36 13.31 -12.80 1.16
CA LYS A 36 12.65 -13.16 2.43
C LYS A 36 12.71 -12.02 3.46
N ALA A 37 13.83 -11.28 3.48
CA ALA A 37 14.02 -10.13 4.38
C ALA A 37 13.04 -8.99 4.07
N ASP A 38 12.77 -8.70 2.80
CA ASP A 38 11.82 -7.66 2.40
C ASP A 38 10.39 -8.06 2.73
N ARG A 39 10.01 -9.32 2.45
CA ARG A 39 8.71 -9.86 2.86
C ARG A 39 8.50 -9.72 4.37
N ALA A 40 9.50 -10.12 5.16
CA ALA A 40 9.42 -9.99 6.61
C ALA A 40 9.35 -8.52 7.08
N ALA A 41 10.03 -7.60 6.40
CA ALA A 41 9.93 -6.17 6.71
C ALA A 41 8.53 -5.60 6.40
N VAL A 42 7.92 -6.01 5.29
CA VAL A 42 6.56 -5.62 4.91
C VAL A 42 5.54 -6.12 5.92
N GLU A 43 5.59 -7.40 6.32
CA GLU A 43 4.66 -7.93 7.32
C GLU A 43 4.78 -7.18 8.65
N ARG A 44 6.01 -6.92 9.12
CA ARG A 44 6.23 -6.14 10.35
C ARG A 44 5.67 -4.72 10.24
N ALA A 45 5.84 -4.05 9.11
CA ALA A 45 5.32 -2.70 8.91
C ALA A 45 3.77 -2.67 8.95
N ILE A 46 3.12 -3.67 8.35
CA ILE A 46 1.67 -3.82 8.38
C ILE A 46 1.16 -4.12 9.80
N GLU A 47 1.88 -4.96 10.54
CA GLU A 47 1.58 -5.30 11.93
C GLU A 47 1.67 -4.07 12.86
N LEU A 48 2.74 -3.26 12.71
CA LEU A 48 2.92 -2.03 13.49
C LEU A 48 1.79 -1.02 13.30
N VAL A 49 1.18 -0.98 12.12
CA VAL A 49 0.02 -0.13 11.86
C VAL A 49 -1.31 -0.83 12.14
N GLY A 50 -1.31 -2.05 12.69
CA GLY A 50 -2.52 -2.77 13.09
C GLY A 50 -3.43 -3.13 11.92
N LEU A 51 -2.86 -3.58 10.80
CA LEU A 51 -3.59 -3.99 9.58
C LEU A 51 -3.23 -5.41 9.11
N ALA A 52 -2.61 -6.23 9.96
CA ALA A 52 -2.14 -7.58 9.61
C ALA A 52 -3.24 -8.47 9.03
N ASP A 53 -4.40 -8.50 9.67
CA ASP A 53 -5.55 -9.32 9.23
C ASP A 53 -6.16 -8.85 7.90
N ARG A 54 -5.82 -7.62 7.48
CA ARG A 54 -6.33 -6.97 6.28
C ARG A 54 -5.27 -6.83 5.19
N ALA A 55 -4.09 -7.44 5.36
CA ALA A 55 -2.97 -7.28 4.45
C ALA A 55 -3.29 -7.61 2.98
N LYS A 56 -4.28 -8.46 2.73
CA LYS A 56 -4.74 -8.88 1.39
C LYS A 56 -5.94 -8.07 0.87
N ASP A 57 -6.52 -7.20 1.70
CA ASP A 57 -7.64 -6.36 1.31
C ASP A 57 -7.17 -5.30 0.32
N SER A 58 -8.08 -4.90 -0.59
CA SER A 58 -7.84 -3.75 -1.45
C SER A 58 -7.73 -2.46 -0.64
N VAL A 59 -6.76 -1.63 -0.99
CA VAL A 59 -6.61 -0.28 -0.40
C VAL A 59 -7.81 0.62 -0.70
N SER A 60 -8.57 0.33 -1.76
CA SER A 60 -9.82 1.04 -2.08
C SER A 60 -10.96 0.77 -1.09
N ALA A 61 -10.89 -0.32 -0.30
CA ALA A 61 -11.90 -0.68 0.71
C ALA A 61 -11.56 -0.14 2.11
N LEU A 62 -10.55 0.72 2.22
CA LEU A 62 -10.10 1.30 3.49
C LEU A 62 -10.82 2.62 3.80
N SER A 63 -11.07 2.85 5.09
CA SER A 63 -11.42 4.19 5.55
C SER A 63 -10.23 5.15 5.39
N GLY A 64 -10.48 6.47 5.42
CA GLY A 64 -9.40 7.47 5.27
C GLY A 64 -8.26 7.31 6.29
N GLY A 65 -8.58 7.03 7.55
CA GLY A 65 -7.55 6.79 8.59
C GLY A 65 -6.78 5.48 8.39
N GLN A 66 -7.41 4.46 7.82
CA GLN A 66 -6.71 3.24 7.42
C GLN A 66 -5.80 3.48 6.22
N HIS A 67 -6.24 4.27 5.25
CA HIS A 67 -5.43 4.67 4.11
C HIS A 67 -4.18 5.45 4.55
N GLN A 68 -4.32 6.39 5.49
CA GLN A 68 -3.19 7.10 6.09
C GLN A 68 -2.20 6.14 6.78
N ARG A 69 -2.69 5.16 7.54
CA ARG A 69 -1.85 4.12 8.16
C ARG A 69 -1.07 3.29 7.15
N VAL A 70 -1.68 2.94 6.01
CA VAL A 70 -0.99 2.23 4.91
C VAL A 70 0.12 3.10 4.32
N LEU A 71 -0.13 4.40 4.12
CA LEU A 71 0.90 5.33 3.63
C LEU A 71 2.05 5.49 4.63
N ILE A 72 1.77 5.49 5.93
CA ILE A 72 2.80 5.49 6.98
C ILE A 72 3.62 4.19 6.94
N ALA A 73 2.96 3.03 6.81
CA ALA A 73 3.66 1.74 6.72
C ALA A 73 4.53 1.59 5.46
N ARG A 74 4.19 2.31 4.38
CA ARG A 74 4.96 2.34 3.12
C ARG A 74 6.24 3.17 3.23
N ALA A 75 6.26 4.22 4.06
CA ALA A 75 7.40 5.14 4.19
C ALA A 75 8.62 4.46 4.82
#